data_AF-A0A0N4WSY8-F1
#
_entry.id   AF-A0A0N4WSY8-F1
#
_cell.length_a   1.000
_cell.length_b   1.000
_cell.length_c   1.000
_cell.angle_alpha   90.00
_cell.angle_beta   90.00
_cell.angle_gamma   90.00
#
_symmetry.space_group_name_H-M   'P 1'
#
loop_
_entity.id
_entity.type
_entity.pdbx_description
1 polymer ?
#
loop_
_entity_poly.entity_id
_entity_poly.type
_entity_poly.pdbx_seq_one_letter_code
_entity_poly.pdbx_strand_id
1 'polypeptide(L)'
;MFSATLSGKDRRAYWEELLEDYYGYVKKEIGNRKMPYTIEQLKEAYRQFFPMGAYLIVPAIVPLFEMACGAHAEEWKKEIVTEKCGCLLDDMCFYHDRNMKMKEVGYL
;
A
#
# COMPACT_ATOMS: atom_id res chain seq x y z
N MET A 1 -3.13 2.02 -3.84
CA MET A 1 -2.44 3.26 -4.28
C MET A 1 -0.98 3.25 -3.84
N PHE A 2 -0.68 3.26 -2.53
CA PHE A 2 0.71 3.36 -2.02
C PHE A 2 1.61 2.19 -2.42
N SER A 3 1.05 0.98 -2.57
CA SER A 3 1.77 -0.20 -3.07
C SER A 3 2.27 -0.02 -4.51
N ALA A 4 1.56 0.73 -5.34
CA ALA A 4 1.92 0.94 -6.74
C ALA A 4 2.90 2.10 -6.92
N THR A 5 2.79 3.18 -6.12
CA THR A 5 3.49 4.45 -6.41
C THR A 5 4.72 4.72 -5.55
N LEU A 6 4.83 4.14 -4.35
CA LEU A 6 5.94 4.42 -3.43
C LEU A 6 7.02 3.34 -3.46
N SER A 7 8.24 3.71 -3.06
CA SER A 7 9.29 2.76 -2.68
C SER A 7 8.86 1.96 -1.44
N GLY A 8 9.53 0.85 -1.17
CA GLY A 8 9.31 0.08 0.07
C GLY A 8 9.59 0.93 1.31
N LYS A 9 10.73 1.64 1.30
CA LYS A 9 11.17 2.52 2.39
C LYS A 9 10.16 3.61 2.70
N ASP A 10 9.76 4.38 1.71
CA ASP A 10 8.88 5.55 1.92
C ASP A 10 7.49 5.11 2.35
N ARG A 11 6.97 4.03 1.76
CA ARG A 11 5.69 3.45 2.18
C ARG A 11 5.72 3.06 3.65
N ARG A 12 6.73 2.31 4.09
CA ARG A 12 6.85 1.86 5.49
C ARG A 12 7.00 3.04 6.46
N ALA A 13 7.71 4.09 6.06
CA ALA A 13 7.94 5.27 6.89
C ALA A 13 6.72 6.20 7.00
N TYR A 14 5.97 6.39 5.90
CA TYR A 14 5.02 7.51 5.79
C TYR A 14 3.57 7.09 5.54
N TRP A 15 3.23 5.80 5.50
CA TRP A 15 1.87 5.37 5.16
C TRP A 15 0.78 5.97 6.09
N GLU A 16 1.07 6.19 7.38
CA GLU A 16 0.09 6.78 8.29
C GLU A 16 -0.17 8.26 8.00
N GLU A 17 0.89 9.06 7.83
CA GLU A 17 0.81 10.48 7.46
C GLU A 17 0.07 10.65 6.14
N LEU A 18 0.37 9.82 5.14
CA LEU A 18 -0.32 9.84 3.85
C LEU A 18 -1.81 9.49 3.95
N LEU A 19 -2.20 8.61 4.89
CA LEU A 19 -3.62 8.34 5.16
C LEU A 19 -4.30 9.50 5.88
N GLU A 20 -3.59 10.21 6.75
CA GLU A 20 -4.10 11.41 7.42
C GLU A 20 -4.35 12.53 6.42
N ASP A 21 -3.42 12.77 5.49
CA ASP A 21 -3.59 13.70 4.38
C ASP A 21 -4.79 13.32 3.50
N TYR A 22 -4.85 12.04 3.09
CA TYR A 22 -5.99 11.53 2.30
C TYR A 22 -7.31 11.71 3.04
N TYR A 23 -7.36 11.40 4.34
CA TYR A 23 -8.54 11.61 5.18
C TYR A 23 -8.94 13.08 5.25
N GLY A 24 -7.95 13.98 5.34
CA GLY A 24 -8.16 15.43 5.28
C GLY A 24 -8.80 15.89 3.98
N TYR A 25 -8.33 15.38 2.83
CA TYR A 25 -8.96 15.65 1.53
C TYR A 25 -10.40 15.14 1.48
N VAL A 26 -10.66 13.90 1.90
CA VAL A 26 -12.02 13.35 1.91
C VAL A 26 -12.95 14.17 2.82
N LYS A 27 -12.47 14.59 3.99
CA LYS A 27 -13.24 15.43 4.92
C LYS A 27 -13.61 16.77 4.29
N LYS A 28 -12.69 17.39 3.53
CA LYS A 28 -12.97 18.62 2.77
C LYS A 28 -14.07 18.42 1.74
N GLU A 29 -14.02 17.33 0.97
CA GLU A 29 -15.02 17.00 -0.06
C GLU A 29 -16.41 16.64 0.52
N ILE A 30 -16.43 16.01 1.70
CA ILE A 30 -17.68 15.67 2.38
C ILE A 30 -18.39 16.94 2.93
N GLY A 31 -17.63 18.00 3.22
CA GLY A 31 -18.14 19.29 3.67
C GLY A 31 -18.76 19.20 5.06
N ASN A 32 -19.98 19.71 5.22
CA ASN A 32 -20.69 19.73 6.51
C ASN A 32 -21.34 18.38 6.89
N ARG A 33 -21.18 17.34 6.06
CA ARG A 33 -21.73 16.01 6.35
C ARG A 33 -20.84 15.29 7.37
N LYS A 34 -21.45 14.40 8.14
CA LYS A 34 -20.71 13.54 9.08
C LYS A 34 -19.81 12.57 8.30
N MET A 35 -18.55 12.44 8.73
CA MET A 35 -17.64 11.43 8.20
C MET A 35 -18.19 10.02 8.46
N PRO A 36 -18.24 9.13 7.45
CA PRO A 36 -18.75 7.77 7.62
C PRO A 36 -17.78 6.86 8.41
N TYR A 37 -16.53 7.26 8.59
CA TYR A 37 -15.51 6.53 9.34
C TYR A 37 -14.51 7.48 10.02
N THR A 38 -13.83 6.98 11.04
CA THR A 38 -12.71 7.67 11.71
C THR A 38 -11.40 7.44 10.97
N ILE A 39 -10.39 8.28 11.26
CA ILE A 39 -9.03 8.06 10.75
C ILE A 39 -8.48 6.70 11.19
N GLU A 40 -8.77 6.26 12.43
CA GLU A 40 -8.33 4.95 12.91
C GLU A 40 -8.96 3.78 12.15
N GLN A 41 -10.25 3.89 11.81
CA GLN A 41 -10.91 2.90 10.96
C GLN A 41 -10.29 2.84 9.56
N LEU A 42 -9.85 3.98 9.01
CA LEU A 42 -9.18 4.02 7.73
C LEU A 42 -7.76 3.40 7.79
N LYS A 43 -6.97 3.73 8.82
CA LYS A 43 -5.66 3.11 9.06
C LYS A 43 -5.79 1.60 9.20
N GLU A 44 -6.79 1.15 9.94
CA GLU A 44 -7.06 -0.27 10.13
C GLU A 44 -7.51 -0.96 8.83
N ALA A 45 -8.41 -0.34 8.07
CA ALA A 45 -8.82 -0.83 6.76
C ALA A 45 -7.64 -0.95 5.78
N TYR A 46 -6.68 -0.01 5.82
CA TYR A 46 -5.45 -0.10 5.01
C TYR A 46 -4.64 -1.34 5.36
N ARG A 47 -4.39 -1.61 6.65
CA ARG A 47 -3.63 -2.78 7.12
C ARG A 47 -4.32 -4.09 6.74
N GLN A 48 -5.65 -4.14 6.85
CA GLN A 48 -6.45 -5.31 6.46
C GLN A 48 -6.41 -5.56 4.95
N PHE A 49 -6.56 -4.50 4.17
CA PHE A 49 -6.60 -4.57 2.71
C PHE A 49 -5.21 -4.80 2.10
N PHE A 50 -4.13 -4.43 2.79
CA PHE A 50 -2.79 -4.41 2.21
C PHE A 50 -2.38 -5.71 1.50
N PRO A 51 -2.55 -6.92 2.08
CA PRO A 51 -2.13 -8.14 1.42
C PRO A 51 -2.83 -8.36 0.07
N MET A 52 -4.13 -8.08 0.01
CA MET A 52 -4.89 -8.14 -1.24
C MET A 52 -4.42 -7.08 -2.23
N GLY A 53 -4.20 -5.85 -1.78
CA GLY A 53 -3.70 -4.77 -2.62
C GLY A 53 -2.29 -5.02 -3.17
N ALA A 54 -1.41 -5.65 -2.39
CA ALA A 54 -0.07 -6.06 -2.83
C ALA A 54 -0.16 -7.21 -3.84
N TYR A 55 -0.97 -8.24 -3.55
CA TYR A 55 -1.21 -9.37 -4.46
C TYR A 55 -1.68 -8.93 -5.85
N LEU A 56 -2.56 -7.92 -5.93
CA LEU A 56 -3.03 -7.37 -7.21
C LEU A 56 -1.94 -6.60 -7.96
N ILE A 57 -1.03 -5.93 -7.24
CA ILE A 57 -0.04 -5.02 -7.84
C ILE A 57 1.26 -5.74 -8.23
N VAL A 58 1.75 -6.69 -7.43
CA VAL A 58 3.05 -7.35 -7.66
C VAL A 58 3.16 -7.93 -9.09
N PRO A 59 2.17 -8.68 -9.61
CA PRO A 59 2.24 -9.20 -10.99
C PRO A 59 2.20 -8.11 -12.07
N ALA A 60 1.61 -6.95 -11.76
CA ALA A 60 1.49 -5.83 -12.69
C ALA A 60 2.76 -4.97 -12.77
N ILE A 61 3.66 -5.05 -11.79
CA ILE A 61 4.85 -4.17 -11.73
C ILE A 61 5.78 -4.39 -12.92
N VAL A 62 6.11 -5.63 -13.27
CA VAL A 62 7.05 -5.92 -14.36
C VAL A 62 6.51 -5.43 -15.71
N PRO A 63 5.26 -5.77 -16.12
CA PRO A 63 4.68 -5.22 -17.35
C PRO A 63 4.61 -3.68 -17.37
N LEU A 64 4.23 -3.05 -16.26
CA LEU A 64 4.18 -1.58 -16.17
C LEU A 64 5.57 -0.96 -16.29
N PHE A 65 6.59 -1.62 -15.72
CA PHE A 65 7.96 -1.17 -15.81
C PHE A 65 8.50 -1.27 -17.25
N GLU A 66 8.28 -2.40 -17.92
CA GLU A 66 8.67 -2.59 -19.32
C GLU A 66 7.96 -1.59 -20.24
N MET A 67 6.67 -1.34 -20.00
CA MET A 67 5.90 -0.32 -20.73
C MET A 67 6.46 1.10 -20.52
N ALA A 68 6.89 1.44 -19.29
CA ALA A 68 7.36 2.78 -18.96
C ALA A 68 8.83 3.04 -19.36
N CYS A 69 9.69 2.03 -19.25
CA CYS A 69 11.14 2.16 -19.44
C CYS A 69 11.67 1.50 -20.72
N GLY A 70 10.85 0.70 -21.41
CA GLY A 70 11.26 -0.14 -22.52
C GLY A 70 11.97 -1.43 -22.07
N ALA A 71 12.04 -2.43 -22.97
CA ALA A 71 12.63 -3.74 -22.70
C ALA A 71 14.14 -3.72 -22.39
N HIS A 72 14.82 -2.61 -22.70
CA HIS A 72 16.26 -2.41 -22.47
C HIS A 72 16.51 -1.32 -21.44
N ALA A 73 15.71 -1.28 -20.38
CA ALA A 73 15.93 -0.39 -19.25
C ALA A 73 17.33 -0.62 -18.64
N GLU A 74 17.96 0.47 -18.20
CA GLU A 74 19.25 0.46 -17.51
C GLU A 74 19.19 -0.43 -16.26
N GLU A 75 20.30 -1.11 -15.94
CA GLU A 75 20.32 -2.14 -14.88
C GLU A 75 19.88 -1.60 -13.52
N TRP A 76 20.30 -0.39 -13.16
CA TRP A 76 19.90 0.28 -11.90
C TRP A 76 18.37 0.46 -11.79
N LYS A 77 17.65 0.58 -12.91
CA LYS A 77 16.18 0.67 -12.90
C LYS A 77 15.54 -0.69 -12.58
N LYS A 78 16.12 -1.79 -13.04
CA LYS A 78 15.66 -3.14 -12.71
C LYS A 78 15.91 -3.48 -11.24
N GLU A 79 17.02 -3.00 -10.68
CA GLU A 79 17.31 -3.13 -9.25
C GLU A 79 16.24 -2.44 -8.40
N ILE A 80 15.84 -1.21 -8.75
CA ILE A 80 14.75 -0.48 -8.07
C ILE A 80 13.43 -1.27 -8.11
N VAL A 81 13.09 -1.84 -9.27
CA VAL A 81 11.87 -2.64 -9.43
C VAL A 81 11.93 -3.91 -8.59
N THR A 82 13.08 -4.58 -8.59
CA THR A 82 13.31 -5.79 -7.81
C THR A 82 13.19 -5.50 -6.31
N GLU A 83 13.81 -4.42 -5.84
CA GLU A 83 13.71 -3.96 -4.46
C GLU A 83 12.24 -3.65 -4.09
N LYS A 84 11.51 -2.96 -4.97
CA LYS A 84 10.09 -2.64 -4.77
C LYS A 84 9.25 -3.91 -4.64
N CYS A 85 9.45 -4.88 -5.52
CA CYS A 85 8.75 -6.17 -5.49
C CYS A 85 9.06 -6.93 -4.21
N GLY A 86 10.35 -7.03 -3.82
CA GLY A 86 10.76 -7.68 -2.57
C GLY A 86 10.10 -7.04 -1.36
N CYS A 87 10.14 -5.71 -1.27
CA CYS A 87 9.49 -5.00 -0.17
C CYS A 87 7.98 -5.22 -0.12
N LEU A 88 7.30 -5.32 -1.27
CA LEU A 88 5.86 -5.58 -1.32
C LEU A 88 5.52 -6.99 -0.83
N LEU A 89 6.33 -7.99 -1.19
CA LEU A 89 6.16 -9.36 -0.73
C LEU A 89 6.37 -9.46 0.79
N ASP A 90 7.41 -8.82 1.32
CA ASP A 90 7.66 -8.74 2.77
C ASP A 90 6.47 -8.10 3.51
N ASP A 91 6.00 -6.94 3.01
CA ASP A 91 4.89 -6.22 3.63
C ASP A 91 3.59 -7.05 3.56
N MET A 92 3.36 -7.74 2.44
CA MET A 92 2.21 -8.62 2.25
C MET A 92 2.20 -9.73 3.31
N CYS A 93 3.33 -10.41 3.51
CA CYS A 93 3.46 -11.44 4.54
C CYS A 93 3.26 -10.85 5.94
N PHE A 94 3.91 -9.72 6.24
CA PHE A 94 3.77 -9.04 7.54
C PHE A 94 2.31 -8.70 7.88
N TYR A 95 1.60 -8.04 6.96
CA TYR A 95 0.21 -7.67 7.20
C TYR A 95 -0.73 -8.87 7.18
N HIS A 96 -0.48 -9.87 6.34
CA HIS A 96 -1.25 -11.13 6.35
C HIS A 96 -1.18 -11.79 7.73
N ASP A 97 0.03 -12.00 8.25
CA ASP A 97 0.24 -12.68 9.54
C ASP A 97 -0.36 -11.88 10.70
N ARG A 98 -0.22 -10.55 10.66
CA ARG A 98 -0.86 -9.65 11.61
C ARG A 98 -2.38 -9.82 11.56
N ASN A 99 -2.99 -9.81 10.38
CA ASN A 99 -4.44 -9.90 10.23
C ASN A 99 -4.98 -11.27 10.66
N MET A 100 -4.26 -12.35 10.37
CA MET A 100 -4.63 -13.69 10.83
C MET A 100 -4.61 -13.78 12.37
N LYS A 101 -3.59 -13.22 13.02
CA LYS A 101 -3.56 -13.13 14.49
C LYS A 101 -4.73 -12.32 15.06
N MET A 102 -5.07 -11.18 14.46
CA MET A 102 -6.19 -10.36 14.94
C MET A 102 -7.53 -11.10 14.85
N LYS A 103 -7.72 -11.91 13.79
CA LYS A 103 -8.89 -12.74 13.59
C LYS A 103 -9.03 -13.83 14.66
N GLU A 104 -7.91 -14.46 15.05
CA GLU A 104 -7.90 -15.47 16.12
C GLU A 104 -8.30 -14.90 17.49
N VAL A 105 -7.94 -13.65 17.76
CA VAL A 105 -8.23 -12.97 19.04
C VAL A 105 -9.59 -12.22 19.01
N GLY A 106 -10.33 -12.26 17.90
CA GLY A 106 -11.67 -11.68 17.78
C GLY A 106 -11.72 -10.16 17.64
N TYR A 107 -10.62 -9.53 17.19
CA TYR A 107 -10.53 -8.09 16.91
C TYR A 107 -10.77 -7.73 15.43
N LEU A 108 -11.03 -8.74 14.59
CA LEU A 108 -11.52 -8.67 13.21
C LEU A 108 -12.73 -9.59 13.06
#